data_AF-A0AAN8GKK3-F1
#
_entry.id   AF-A0AAN8GKK3-F1
#
_cell.length_a   1.000
_cell.length_b   1.000
_cell.length_c   1.000
_cell.angle_alpha   90.00
_cell.angle_beta   90.00
_cell.angle_gamma   90.00
#
_symmetry.space_group_name_H-M   'P 1'
#
loop_
_entity.id
_entity.type
_entity.pdbx_description
1 polymer ?
#
loop_
_entity_poly.entity_id
_entity_poly.type
_entity_poly.pdbx_seq_one_letter_code
_entity_poly.pdbx_strand_id
1 'polypeptide(L)' 'MSGSKCTRLTGALVKPVLDSVDSVLFDCDGVIWRGDQAIPGASRVINLLKESGKKVFFVTNNSTKTRKMYVEKMTLMGI' A
#
# COMPACT_ATOMS: atom_id res chain seq x y z
N MET A 1 -19.80 14.57 -15.59
CA MET A 1 -19.08 14.11 -14.38
C MET A 1 -19.05 12.59 -14.41
N SER A 2 -17.91 11.98 -14.75
CA SER A 2 -17.78 10.52 -14.67
C SER A 2 -17.67 10.14 -13.19
N GLY A 3 -18.76 9.67 -12.60
CA GLY A 3 -18.78 9.27 -11.19
C GLY A 3 -17.90 8.04 -10.96
N SER A 4 -17.06 8.08 -9.93
CA SER A 4 -16.32 6.91 -9.46
C SER A 4 -17.29 5.78 -9.16
N LYS A 5 -17.16 4.65 -9.87
CA LYS A 5 -17.97 3.45 -9.63
C LYS A 5 -17.29 2.60 -8.56
N CYS A 6 -18.04 2.14 -7.57
CA CYS A 6 -17.55 1.21 -6.55
C CYS A 6 -17.54 -0.22 -7.10
N THR A 7 -16.67 -0.48 -8.07
CA THR A 7 -16.51 -1.80 -8.69
C THR A 7 -15.33 -2.52 -8.05
N ARG A 8 -15.49 -3.82 -7.76
CA ARG A 8 -14.40 -4.64 -7.20
C ARG A 8 -13.29 -4.84 -8.24
N LEU A 9 -12.09 -4.35 -7.94
CA LEU A 9 -10.91 -4.53 -8.80
C LEU A 9 -10.39 -5.98 -8.70
N THR A 10 -10.71 -6.83 -9.69
CA THR A 10 -10.34 -8.25 -9.72
C THR A 10 -10.06 -8.75 -11.14
N GLY A 11 -9.34 -9.87 -11.27
CA GLY A 11 -9.10 -10.53 -12.55
C GLY A 11 -8.49 -9.61 -13.60
N ALA A 12 -9.07 -9.60 -14.80
CA ALA A 12 -8.60 -8.81 -15.94
C ALA A 12 -8.63 -7.28 -15.70
N LEU A 13 -9.35 -6.80 -14.68
CA LEU A 13 -9.42 -5.37 -14.38
C LEU A 13 -8.17 -4.83 -13.66
N VAL A 14 -7.38 -5.68 -13.02
CA VAL A 14 -6.23 -5.25 -12.20
C VAL A 14 -5.12 -4.66 -13.07
N LYS A 15 -4.73 -5.36 -14.13
CA LYS A 15 -3.58 -4.99 -14.96
C LYS A 15 -3.73 -3.62 -15.62
N PRO A 16 -4.85 -3.27 -16.29
CA PRO A 16 -5.02 -1.94 -16.87
C PRO A 16 -4.91 -0.81 -15.86
N VAL A 17 -5.44 -1.00 -14.64
CA VAL A 17 -5.36 0.02 -13.58
C VAL A 17 -3.92 0.19 -13.11
N LEU A 18 -3.20 -0.89 -12.85
CA LEU A 18 -1.79 -0.82 -12.45
C LEU A 18 -0.92 -0.23 -13.55
N ASP A 19 -1.16 -0.56 -14.82
CA ASP A 19 -0.42 -0.02 -15.96
C ASP A 19 -0.67 1.47 -16.18
N SER A 20 -1.86 1.98 -15.79
CA SER A 20 -2.23 3.39 -15.96
C SER A 20 -1.59 4.36 -14.95
N VAL A 21 -0.82 3.86 -13.97
CA VAL A 21 -0.22 4.67 -12.92
C VAL A 21 1.27 4.34 -12.72
N ASP A 22 2.06 5.34 -12.37
CA ASP A 22 3.49 5.17 -12.06
C ASP A 22 3.76 4.93 -10.58
N SER A 23 2.85 5.40 -9.72
CA SER A 23 3.04 5.43 -8.27
C SER A 23 1.81 4.93 -7.52
N VAL A 24 2.05 4.24 -6.41
CA VAL A 24 1.01 3.76 -5.48
C VAL A 24 1.29 4.35 -4.11
N LEU A 25 0.31 5.07 -3.56
CA LEU A 25 0.35 5.65 -2.23
C LEU A 25 -0.55 4.80 -1.33
N PHE A 26 0.03 4.22 -0.29
CA PHE A 26 -0.71 3.44 0.70
C PHE A 26 -0.96 4.29 1.95
N ASP A 27 -2.20 4.29 2.43
CA ASP A 27 -2.44 4.50 3.86
C ASP A 27 -1.81 3.35 4.66
N CYS A 28 -1.64 3.54 5.96
CA CYS A 28 -0.93 2.62 6.84
C CYS A 28 -1.87 1.81 7.74
N ASP A 29 -2.59 2.49 8.64
CA ASP A 29 -3.44 1.83 9.65
C ASP A 29 -4.68 1.21 8.99
N GLY A 30 -4.85 -0.11 9.10
CA GLY A 30 -5.94 -0.84 8.45
C GLY A 30 -5.69 -1.27 7.00
N VAL A 31 -4.55 -0.84 6.41
CA VAL A 31 -4.15 -1.18 5.03
C VAL A 31 -2.86 -2.01 5.01
N ILE A 32 -1.83 -1.54 5.71
CA ILE A 32 -0.54 -2.23 5.81
C ILE A 32 -0.45 -3.05 7.10
N TRP A 33 -1.00 -2.54 8.21
CA TRP A 33 -1.01 -3.22 9.51
C TRP A 33 -2.30 -2.95 10.29
N ARG A 34 -2.53 -3.77 11.32
CA ARG A 34 -3.51 -3.51 12.39
C ARG A 34 -2.81 -3.61 13.73
N GLY A 35 -2.69 -2.50 14.44
CA GLY A 35 -1.83 -2.43 15.63
C GLY A 35 -0.39 -2.75 15.23
N ASP A 36 0.19 -3.79 15.84
CA ASP A 36 1.56 -4.23 15.58
C ASP A 36 1.64 -5.51 14.70
N GLN A 37 0.55 -5.85 14.02
CA GLN A 37 0.50 -7.00 13.11
C GLN A 37 0.36 -6.54 11.66
N ALA A 38 1.23 -7.05 10.79
CA ALA A 38 1.11 -6.86 9.34
C ALA A 38 -0.19 -7.46 8.80
N ILE A 39 -0.82 -6.79 7.84
CA ILE A 39 -1.93 -7.38 7.09
C ILE A 39 -1.37 -8.49 6.19
N PRO A 40 -1.96 -9.70 6.21
CA PRO A 40 -1.48 -10.82 5.41
C PRO A 40 -1.38 -10.46 3.92
N GLY A 41 -0.20 -10.66 3.34
CA GLY A 41 0.08 -10.36 1.93
C GLY A 41 0.44 -8.90 1.61
N ALA A 42 0.41 -7.98 2.57
CA ALA A 42 0.76 -6.57 2.34
C ALA A 42 2.21 -6.41 1.84
N SER A 43 3.19 -7.02 2.53
CA SER A 43 4.59 -7.02 2.12
C SER A 43 4.79 -7.61 0.72
N ARG A 44 4.10 -8.72 0.41
CA ARG A 44 4.14 -9.35 -0.92
C ARG A 44 3.63 -8.40 -2.01
N VAL A 45 2.52 -7.71 -1.78
CA VAL A 45 1.95 -6.75 -2.75
C VAL A 45 2.90 -5.57 -2.97
N ILE A 46 3.47 -5.02 -1.89
CA ILE A 46 4.45 -3.93 -1.97
C ILE A 46 5.65 -4.33 -2.83
N ASN A 47 6.19 -5.54 -2.62
CA ASN A 47 7.34 -6.03 -3.37
C ASN A 47 6.99 -6.26 -4.85
N LEU A 48 5.85 -6.86 -5.16
CA LEU A 48 5.39 -7.03 -6.55
C LEU A 48 5.19 -5.68 -7.27
N LEU A 49 4.72 -4.65 -6.57
CA LEU A 49 4.60 -3.30 -7.13
C LEU A 49 5.98 -2.69 -7.41
N LYS A 50 6.94 -2.84 -6.49
CA LYS A 50 8.32 -2.38 -6.71
C LYS A 50 9.00 -3.12 -7.87
N GLU A 51 8.84 -4.45 -7.93
CA GLU A 51 9.37 -5.31 -9.00
C GLU A 51 8.78 -4.97 -10.37
N SER A 52 7.52 -4.53 -10.41
CA SER A 52 6.87 -4.03 -11.64
C SER A 52 7.22 -2.57 -11.98
N GLY A 53 8.21 -1.98 -11.31
CA GLY A 53 8.71 -0.64 -11.59
C GLY A 53 7.86 0.49 -11.02
N LYS A 54 6.89 0.20 -10.16
CA LYS A 54 6.04 1.22 -9.53
C LYS A 54 6.77 1.87 -8.36
N LYS A 55 6.60 3.19 -8.20
CA LYS A 55 7.06 3.91 -7.00
C LYS A 55 6.04 3.69 -5.88
N VAL A 56 6.50 3.22 -4.73
CA VAL A 56 5.62 2.95 -3.58
C VAL A 56 5.89 3.97 -2.48
N PHE A 57 4.84 4.60 -1.98
CA PHE A 57 4.88 5.55 -0.88
C PHE A 57 3.90 5.16 0.21
N PHE A 58 4.24 5.52 1.45
CA PHE A 58 3.38 5.35 2.63
C PHE A 58 3.00 6.72 3.15
N VAL A 59 1.70 6.96 3.31
CA VAL A 59 1.14 8.24 3.72
C VAL A 59 0.17 7.98 4.85
N THR A 60 0.45 8.51 6.03
CA THR A 60 -0.42 8.32 7.20
C THR A 60 -0.75 9.66 7.85
N ASN A 61 -1.99 9.79 8.32
CA ASN A 61 -2.41 10.90 9.18
C ASN A 61 -2.07 10.66 10.65
N ASN A 62 -1.50 9.48 10.99
CA ASN A 62 -1.14 9.14 12.35
C ASN A 62 0.12 9.91 12.79
N SER A 63 -0.07 10.91 13.64
CA SER A 63 0.97 11.81 14.14
C SER A 63 1.65 11.33 15.43
N THR A 64 1.38 10.11 15.89
CA THR A 64 1.89 9.60 17.18
C THR A 64 3.35 9.17 17.15
N LYS A 65 3.95 9.00 15.97
CA LYS A 65 5.32 8.47 15.81
C LYS A 65 6.11 9.30 14.80
N THR A 66 7.43 9.35 15.01
CA THR A 66 8.36 9.95 14.05
C THR A 66 8.53 9.06 12.82
N ARG A 67 9.05 9.61 11.72
CA ARG A 67 9.38 8.84 10.51
C ARG A 67 10.31 7.65 10.81
N LYS A 68 11.32 7.84 11.68
CA LYS A 68 12.26 6.79 12.07
C LYS A 68 11.55 5.64 12.78
N MET A 69 10.66 5.96 13.72
CA MET A 69 9.88 4.96 14.46
C MET A 69 8.94 4.17 13.53
N TYR A 70 8.36 4.80 12.51
CA TYR A 70 7.58 4.08 11.50
C TYR A 70 8.45 3.13 10.67
N VAL A 71 9.65 3.54 10.27
CA VAL A 71 10.60 2.66 9.56
C VAL A 71 10.97 1.44 10.40
N GLU A 72 11.25 1.64 11.69
CA GLU A 72 11.55 0.55 12.63
C GLU A 72 10.35 -0.41 12.75
N LYS A 73 9.14 0.14 12.93
CA LYS A 73 7.91 -0.65 12.99
C LYS A 73 7.71 -1.50 11.73
N MET A 74 7.88 -0.91 10.54
CA MET A 74 7.72 -1.60 9.27
C MET A 74 8.75 -2.71 9.08
N THR A 75 10.00 -2.43 9.46
CA THR A 75 11.09 -3.43 9.44
C THR A 75 10.76 -4.64 10.30
N LEU A 76 10.26 -4.44 11.53
CA LEU A 76 9.86 -5.52 12.44
C LEU A 76 8.71 -6.38 11.88
N MET A 77 7.86 -5.79 11.03
CA MET A 77 6.75 -6.47 10.37
C MET A 77 7.12 -7.13 9.03
N GLY A 78 8.39 -7.03 8.61
CA GLY A 78 8.87 -7.59 7.34
C GLY A 78 8.36 -6.86 6.10
N ILE A 79 8.25 -5.53 6.18
CA ILE A 79 7.73 -4.64 5.13
C ILE A 79 8.85 -3.78 4.52
#